data_AF-V3ZNF1-F1
#
_entry.id   AF-V3ZNF1-F1
#
_cell.length_a   1.000
_cell.length_b   1.000
_cell.length_c   1.000
_cell.angle_alpha   90.00
_cell.angle_beta   90.00
_cell.angle_gamma   90.00
#
_symmetry.space_group_name_H-M   'P 1'
#
loop_
_entity.id
_entity.type
_entity.pdbx_description
1 polymer ?
#
loop_
_entity_poly.entity_id
_entity_poly.type
_entity_poly.pdbx_seq_one_letter_code
_entity_poly.pdbx_strand_id
1 'polypeptide(L)'
;MAVPKENEEIRYLDVVSLYPYICKYGRFPINEPEIVVSPDQQNWQQYEGLIQCKVVPPRRLYHPVLPFRWNNKTTFPLCRSCIMENMQESEISEYVPCAHSDDERALVGTYVSLELKKAASLGYKVIQVFEVWHWAEEKWSQYDTQTKTGGLFTGYIDHYLKTKMESSGYPSECRTDQEKAQFIADVYQKEGISLNPAKVIYNNGMRSCSKLKFNILWGKFGQRDNFSQTEYITEPERYFDLLTDVTQSIKDVQLVNDNMVMVERLKLEEHVQPSQITNVVIAAFVTAQARLKLYSVLEPLAERVCYFDTDSVIYVHHPDQWNPPRGNSLGEWKDELEENVTITEFVSGGAKNYAYKLSNGQTVCKVRGFTLNYRGSKDLNFDSVKGMVGNVQQNIPLVVTNPFKITRTRDRRLCTRSEDKQYKVIYTKRFIHFNDKNEPTNTYPYGF
;
A
#
# COMPACT_ATOMS: atom_id res chain seq x y z
N MET A 1 -8.10 -17.87 10.61
CA MET A 1 -7.27 -17.70 11.84
C MET A 1 -6.02 -18.56 11.67
N ALA A 2 -4.92 -18.21 12.31
CA ALA A 2 -3.70 -19.02 12.28
C ALA A 2 -3.16 -19.23 13.69
N VAL A 3 -2.81 -20.48 14.00
CA VAL A 3 -2.15 -20.92 15.23
C VAL A 3 -1.01 -21.83 14.76
N PRO A 4 0.24 -21.59 15.19
CA PRO A 4 1.37 -22.41 14.76
C PRO A 4 1.23 -23.83 15.30
N LYS A 5 1.56 -24.82 14.46
CA LYS A 5 1.69 -26.22 14.85
C LYS A 5 3.08 -26.50 15.45
N GLU A 6 3.33 -27.75 15.81
CA GLU A 6 4.66 -28.20 16.23
C GLU A 6 5.72 -27.85 15.18
N ASN A 7 6.83 -27.24 15.61
CA ASN A 7 7.92 -26.70 14.78
C ASN A 7 7.56 -25.51 13.86
N GLU A 8 6.37 -24.91 14.00
CA GLU A 8 6.01 -23.69 13.29
C GLU A 8 6.09 -22.45 14.20
N GLU A 9 6.31 -21.29 13.58
CA GLU A 9 6.21 -19.99 14.25
C GLU A 9 5.46 -19.01 13.36
N ILE A 10 4.66 -18.10 13.92
CA ILE A 10 4.11 -17.00 13.12
C ILE A 10 5.06 -15.80 13.22
N ARG A 11 5.57 -15.35 12.07
CA ARG A 11 6.51 -14.23 11.96
C ARG A 11 5.87 -13.04 11.27
N TYR A 12 6.35 -11.84 11.60
CA TYR A 12 5.88 -10.59 11.04
C TYR A 12 7.07 -9.80 10.48
N LEU A 13 7.13 -9.68 9.15
CA LEU A 13 8.18 -8.96 8.46
C LEU A 13 7.64 -7.69 7.79
N ASP A 14 8.47 -6.65 7.77
CA ASP A 14 8.21 -5.37 7.10
C ASP A 14 9.44 -4.95 6.28
N VAL A 15 9.23 -4.48 5.04
CA VAL A 15 10.33 -4.01 4.21
C VAL A 15 10.83 -2.67 4.74
N VAL A 16 12.12 -2.59 5.04
CA VAL A 16 12.75 -1.34 5.48
C VAL A 16 12.63 -0.28 4.37
N SER A 17 11.63 0.58 4.49
CA SER A 17 11.37 1.70 3.58
C SER A 17 11.19 1.27 2.11
N LEU A 18 10.14 0.48 1.85
CA LEU A 18 9.83 -0.07 0.53
C LEU A 18 9.89 0.95 -0.62
N TYR A 19 9.10 2.04 -0.56
CA TYR A 19 9.04 2.99 -1.67
C TYR A 19 10.35 3.72 -1.93
N PRO A 20 11.07 4.22 -0.90
CA PRO A 20 12.42 4.74 -1.09
C PRO A 20 13.41 3.73 -1.69
N TYR A 21 13.35 2.45 -1.29
CA TYR A 21 14.13 1.38 -1.92
C TYR A 21 13.80 1.29 -3.43
N ILE A 22 12.53 1.30 -3.80
CA ILE A 22 12.12 1.30 -5.21
C ILE A 22 12.59 2.54 -5.94
N CYS A 23 12.50 3.74 -5.35
CA CYS A 23 12.99 4.96 -5.98
C CYS A 23 14.50 4.94 -6.25
N LYS A 24 15.29 4.28 -5.39
CA LYS A 24 16.73 4.15 -5.58
C LYS A 24 17.09 3.05 -6.58
N TYR A 25 16.63 1.83 -6.35
CA TYR A 25 17.08 0.64 -7.07
C TYR A 25 16.19 0.24 -8.26
N GLY A 26 14.97 0.79 -8.31
CA GLY A 26 14.02 0.53 -9.38
C GLY A 26 14.45 1.17 -10.70
N ARG A 27 13.88 0.65 -11.78
CA ARG A 27 14.08 1.14 -13.14
C ARG A 27 12.90 2.05 -13.52
N PHE A 28 13.19 3.21 -14.12
CA PHE A 28 12.20 4.22 -14.47
C PHE A 28 12.37 4.71 -15.90
N PRO A 29 11.28 4.92 -16.65
CA PRO A 29 11.36 5.54 -17.96
C PRO A 29 11.68 7.03 -17.82
N ILE A 30 12.47 7.55 -18.76
CA ILE A 30 12.82 8.97 -18.89
C ILE A 30 12.44 9.46 -20.30
N ASN A 31 12.11 10.74 -20.44
CA ASN A 31 11.60 11.36 -21.68
C ASN A 31 10.25 10.77 -22.15
N GLU A 32 9.82 11.14 -23.35
CA GLU A 32 8.54 10.76 -23.94
C GLU A 32 8.55 9.31 -24.47
N PRO A 33 7.43 8.58 -24.32
CA PRO A 33 7.26 7.27 -24.95
C PRO A 33 7.04 7.38 -26.45
N GLU A 34 7.29 6.27 -27.14
CA GLU A 34 6.66 5.98 -28.42
C GLU A 34 5.27 5.38 -28.18
N ILE A 35 4.25 5.95 -28.82
CA ILE A 35 2.86 5.45 -28.71
C ILE A 35 2.60 4.53 -29.90
N VAL A 36 2.40 3.24 -29.60
CA VAL A 36 2.06 2.22 -30.59
C VAL A 36 0.58 1.92 -30.49
N VAL A 37 -0.17 2.34 -31.51
CA VAL A 37 -1.60 2.08 -31.65
C VAL A 37 -1.78 0.78 -32.44
N SER A 38 -2.62 -0.14 -31.96
CA SER A 38 -2.83 -1.46 -32.58
C SER A 38 -1.55 -2.33 -32.70
N PRO A 39 -0.81 -2.53 -31.59
CA PRO A 39 0.37 -3.40 -31.58
C PRO A 39 0.00 -4.87 -31.82
N ASP A 40 0.94 -5.62 -32.39
CA ASP A 40 0.81 -7.08 -32.51
C ASP A 40 0.74 -7.74 -31.13
N GLN A 41 -0.39 -8.39 -30.86
CA GLN A 41 -0.64 -9.12 -29.63
C GLN A 41 0.40 -10.21 -29.40
N GLN A 42 0.92 -10.90 -30.43
CA GLN A 42 1.87 -11.99 -30.24
C GLN A 42 3.23 -11.50 -29.71
N ASN A 43 3.58 -10.25 -30.02
CA ASN A 43 4.87 -9.65 -29.71
C ASN A 43 4.82 -8.70 -28.50
N TRP A 44 3.74 -8.71 -27.71
CA TRP A 44 3.54 -7.76 -26.61
C TRP A 44 4.70 -7.73 -25.59
N GLN A 45 5.40 -8.85 -25.42
CA GLN A 45 6.50 -9.01 -24.47
C GLN A 45 7.74 -8.19 -24.82
N GLN A 46 7.89 -7.77 -26.08
CA GLN A 46 9.01 -6.93 -26.52
C GLN A 46 8.88 -5.49 -25.98
N TYR A 47 7.67 -5.06 -25.65
CA TYR A 47 7.44 -3.70 -25.19
C TYR A 47 7.82 -3.54 -23.72
N GLU A 48 8.43 -2.39 -23.44
CA GLU A 48 8.75 -1.90 -22.10
C GLU A 48 8.07 -0.55 -21.86
N GLY A 49 7.26 -0.45 -20.79
CA GLY A 49 6.46 0.75 -20.53
C GLY A 49 5.07 0.44 -19.98
N LEU A 50 4.03 1.07 -20.54
CA LEU A 50 2.63 0.84 -20.18
C LEU A 50 1.90 0.12 -21.32
N ILE A 51 1.15 -0.92 -20.97
CA ILE A 51 0.45 -1.78 -21.93
C ILE A 51 -1.01 -1.83 -21.56
N GLN A 52 -1.88 -1.31 -22.43
CA GLN A 52 -3.33 -1.47 -22.31
C GLN A 52 -3.74 -2.76 -23.02
N CYS A 53 -4.27 -3.73 -22.26
CA CYS A 53 -4.58 -5.05 -22.80
C CYS A 53 -5.78 -5.72 -22.13
N LYS A 54 -6.30 -6.75 -22.81
CA LYS A 54 -7.23 -7.75 -22.26
C LYS A 54 -6.42 -9.00 -21.90
N VAL A 55 -6.53 -9.43 -20.65
CA VAL A 55 -5.74 -10.54 -20.10
C VAL A 55 -6.63 -11.54 -19.35
N VAL A 56 -6.44 -12.83 -19.62
CA VAL A 56 -7.12 -13.93 -18.94
C VAL A 56 -6.22 -14.44 -17.81
N PRO A 57 -6.61 -14.32 -16.54
CA PRO A 57 -5.86 -14.89 -15.44
C PRO A 57 -5.85 -16.43 -15.47
N PRO A 58 -4.84 -17.10 -14.89
CA PRO A 58 -4.86 -18.54 -14.65
C PRO A 58 -5.95 -18.90 -13.63
N ARG A 59 -6.29 -20.19 -13.53
CA ARG A 59 -7.17 -20.70 -12.47
C ARG A 59 -6.34 -21.08 -11.25
N ARG A 60 -6.94 -21.06 -10.06
CA ARG A 60 -6.32 -21.54 -8.80
C ARG A 60 -4.98 -20.88 -8.42
N LEU A 61 -4.77 -19.62 -8.81
CA LEU A 61 -3.60 -18.86 -8.36
C LEU A 61 -3.90 -18.18 -7.01
N TYR A 62 -3.23 -18.61 -5.95
CA TYR A 62 -3.55 -18.20 -4.58
C TYR A 62 -3.32 -16.70 -4.31
N HIS A 63 -2.26 -16.15 -4.90
CA HIS A 63 -1.92 -14.73 -4.90
C HIS A 63 -1.95 -14.17 -6.32
N PRO A 64 -3.07 -13.58 -6.78
CA PRO A 64 -3.15 -12.96 -8.11
C PRO A 64 -2.25 -11.72 -8.20
N VAL A 65 -1.71 -11.46 -9.39
CA VAL A 65 -0.71 -10.39 -9.62
C VAL A 65 -1.34 -9.07 -10.04
N LEU A 66 -2.28 -9.13 -10.98
CA LEU A 66 -2.77 -7.92 -11.65
C LEU A 66 -3.87 -7.23 -10.84
N PRO A 67 -3.75 -5.91 -10.61
CA PRO A 67 -4.79 -5.17 -9.91
C PRO A 67 -6.02 -4.97 -10.81
N PHE A 68 -7.20 -4.98 -10.19
CA PHE A 68 -8.46 -4.61 -10.82
C PHE A 68 -9.24 -3.68 -9.89
N ARG A 69 -9.74 -2.56 -10.44
CA ARG A 69 -10.50 -1.56 -9.70
C ARG A 69 -11.98 -1.69 -10.03
N TRP A 70 -12.78 -1.98 -9.01
CA TRP A 70 -14.23 -2.09 -9.11
C TRP A 70 -14.87 -1.51 -7.84
N ASN A 71 -16.02 -0.83 -7.96
CA ASN A 71 -16.72 -0.18 -6.83
C ASN A 71 -15.78 0.63 -5.90
N ASN A 72 -14.94 1.48 -6.50
CA ASN A 72 -13.94 2.32 -5.82
C ASN A 72 -12.87 1.60 -4.99
N LYS A 73 -12.78 0.27 -5.10
CA LYS A 73 -11.82 -0.57 -4.38
C LYS A 73 -10.85 -1.22 -5.35
N THR A 74 -9.57 -1.24 -4.98
CA THR A 74 -8.54 -2.00 -5.71
C THR A 74 -8.40 -3.39 -5.07
N THR A 75 -8.49 -4.41 -5.91
CA THR A 75 -8.43 -5.84 -5.58
C THR A 75 -7.52 -6.57 -6.57
N PHE A 76 -7.31 -7.87 -6.35
CA PHE A 76 -6.50 -8.73 -7.21
C PHE A 76 -7.31 -10.01 -7.52
N PRO A 77 -8.28 -9.96 -8.45
CA PRO A 77 -9.12 -11.10 -8.80
C PRO A 77 -8.50 -11.95 -9.92
N LEU A 78 -9.04 -13.16 -10.09
CA LEU A 78 -8.80 -14.06 -11.23
C LEU A 78 -9.96 -14.12 -12.22
N CYS A 79 -11.11 -13.53 -11.87
CA CYS A 79 -12.28 -13.43 -12.74
C CYS A 79 -12.96 -12.07 -12.55
N ARG A 80 -13.09 -11.31 -13.65
CA ARG A 80 -13.86 -10.06 -13.71
C ARG A 80 -15.32 -10.26 -13.30
N SER A 81 -16.02 -11.25 -13.88
CA SER A 81 -17.42 -11.49 -13.56
C SER A 81 -17.63 -11.88 -12.09
N CYS A 82 -16.80 -12.77 -11.52
CA CYS A 82 -16.90 -13.14 -10.11
C CYS A 82 -16.80 -11.93 -9.19
N ILE A 83 -15.84 -11.02 -9.41
CA ILE A 83 -15.76 -9.83 -8.57
C ILE A 83 -16.96 -8.91 -8.79
N MET A 84 -17.43 -8.72 -10.03
CA MET A 84 -18.58 -7.84 -10.30
C MET A 84 -19.88 -8.36 -9.68
N GLU A 85 -20.09 -9.68 -9.66
CA GLU A 85 -21.29 -10.34 -9.13
C GLU A 85 -21.28 -10.43 -7.60
N ASN A 86 -20.12 -10.69 -7.00
CA ASN A 86 -20.00 -11.06 -5.59
C ASN A 86 -19.47 -9.93 -4.71
N MET A 87 -18.81 -8.91 -5.27
CA MET A 87 -18.37 -7.73 -4.52
C MET A 87 -19.54 -6.77 -4.30
N GLN A 88 -20.48 -7.22 -3.47
CA GLN A 88 -21.64 -6.45 -3.03
C GLN A 88 -21.29 -5.59 -1.80
N GLU A 89 -22.25 -4.77 -1.37
CA GLU A 89 -22.16 -4.05 -0.08
C GLU A 89 -22.21 -4.99 1.13
N SER A 90 -22.75 -6.22 0.96
CA SER A 90 -22.68 -7.24 2.00
C SER A 90 -21.21 -7.54 2.30
N GLU A 91 -20.83 -7.40 3.57
CA GLU A 91 -19.43 -7.36 3.99
C GLU A 91 -18.72 -8.72 3.85
N ILE A 92 -19.46 -9.79 3.54
CA ILE A 92 -19.02 -11.18 3.50
C ILE A 92 -19.60 -11.87 2.28
N SER A 93 -18.73 -12.52 1.50
CA SER A 93 -19.09 -13.40 0.39
C SER A 93 -18.50 -14.78 0.66
N GLU A 94 -19.32 -15.82 0.64
CA GLU A 94 -18.86 -17.20 0.74
C GLU A 94 -18.22 -17.65 -0.57
N TYR A 95 -17.21 -18.52 -0.47
CA TYR A 95 -16.48 -19.05 -1.61
C TYR A 95 -17.39 -19.87 -2.53
N VAL A 96 -17.40 -19.48 -3.79
CA VAL A 96 -18.05 -20.20 -4.88
C VAL A 96 -17.02 -20.47 -5.97
N PRO A 97 -16.82 -21.74 -6.39
CA PRO A 97 -15.94 -22.06 -7.50
C PRO A 97 -16.35 -21.33 -8.79
N CYS A 98 -15.39 -20.75 -9.50
CA CYS A 98 -15.67 -19.99 -10.71
C CYS A 98 -16.01 -20.89 -11.91
N ALA A 99 -17.23 -20.76 -12.43
CA ALA A 99 -17.72 -21.45 -13.63
C ALA A 99 -17.66 -20.61 -14.92
N HIS A 100 -17.27 -19.34 -14.84
CA HIS A 100 -17.23 -18.44 -15.99
C HIS A 100 -16.21 -18.87 -17.05
N SER A 101 -16.50 -18.50 -18.30
CA SER A 101 -15.62 -18.66 -19.45
C SER A 101 -14.41 -17.72 -19.40
N ASP A 102 -13.39 -17.98 -20.22
CA ASP A 102 -12.18 -17.14 -20.25
C ASP A 102 -12.47 -15.69 -20.69
N ASP A 103 -13.46 -15.47 -21.55
CA ASP A 103 -13.85 -14.12 -21.97
C ASP A 103 -14.48 -13.32 -20.82
N GLU A 104 -15.36 -13.97 -20.05
CA GLU A 104 -16.00 -13.40 -18.86
C GLU A 104 -14.99 -13.12 -17.74
N ARG A 105 -14.00 -14.00 -17.58
CA ARG A 105 -12.92 -13.89 -16.59
C ARG A 105 -11.94 -12.76 -16.90
N ALA A 106 -11.76 -12.43 -18.18
CA ALA A 106 -10.72 -11.53 -18.65
C ALA A 106 -10.80 -10.14 -18.00
N LEU A 107 -9.64 -9.64 -17.59
CA LEU A 107 -9.45 -8.29 -17.08
C LEU A 107 -9.03 -7.37 -18.24
N VAL A 108 -9.57 -6.16 -18.27
CA VAL A 108 -9.12 -5.09 -19.17
C VAL A 108 -8.52 -3.99 -18.32
N GLY A 109 -7.30 -3.58 -18.66
CA GLY A 109 -6.61 -2.53 -17.91
C GLY A 109 -5.30 -2.11 -18.58
N THR A 110 -4.70 -1.07 -18.01
CA THR A 110 -3.36 -0.59 -18.38
C THR A 110 -2.37 -1.00 -17.31
N TYR A 111 -1.37 -1.79 -17.68
CA TYR A 111 -0.41 -2.38 -16.76
C TYR A 111 1.01 -1.93 -17.07
N VAL A 112 1.84 -1.81 -16.04
CA VAL A 112 3.29 -1.68 -16.21
C VAL A 112 3.84 -2.99 -16.77
N SER A 113 4.70 -2.92 -17.79
CA SER A 113 5.27 -4.09 -18.49
C SER A 113 5.87 -5.10 -17.51
N LEU A 114 6.58 -4.64 -16.47
CA LEU A 114 7.18 -5.48 -15.43
C LEU A 114 6.17 -6.39 -14.71
N GLU A 115 5.01 -5.84 -14.31
CA GLU A 115 3.97 -6.62 -13.65
C GLU A 115 3.25 -7.56 -14.61
N LEU A 116 3.00 -7.09 -15.85
CA LEU A 116 2.34 -7.91 -16.86
C LEU A 116 3.22 -9.11 -17.26
N LYS A 117 4.54 -8.91 -17.39
CA LYS A 117 5.52 -9.99 -17.63
C LYS A 117 5.58 -10.96 -16.45
N LYS A 118 5.56 -10.46 -15.21
CA LYS A 118 5.46 -11.35 -14.03
C LYS A 118 4.15 -12.14 -14.04
N ALA A 119 3.02 -11.52 -14.35
CA ALA A 119 1.74 -12.21 -14.46
C ALA A 119 1.79 -13.30 -15.56
N ALA A 120 2.35 -13.01 -16.72
CA ALA A 120 2.51 -13.99 -17.79
C ALA A 120 3.34 -15.21 -17.36
N SER A 121 4.40 -15.01 -16.55
CA SER A 121 5.18 -16.12 -15.98
C SER A 121 4.39 -17.06 -15.07
N LEU A 122 3.23 -16.61 -14.56
CA LEU A 122 2.32 -17.40 -13.72
C LEU A 122 1.11 -17.93 -14.50
N GLY A 123 1.13 -17.86 -15.83
CA GLY A 123 0.10 -18.43 -16.70
C GLY A 123 -1.03 -17.46 -17.06
N TYR A 124 -0.89 -16.15 -16.82
CA TYR A 124 -1.81 -15.17 -17.41
C TYR A 124 -1.61 -15.14 -18.93
N LYS A 125 -2.71 -15.04 -19.68
CA LYS A 125 -2.70 -14.99 -21.15
C LYS A 125 -3.18 -13.63 -21.64
N VAL A 126 -2.32 -12.86 -22.29
CA VAL A 126 -2.71 -11.63 -22.99
C VAL A 126 -3.39 -12.03 -24.28
N ILE A 127 -4.68 -11.72 -24.42
CA ILE A 127 -5.50 -12.12 -25.57
C ILE A 127 -5.78 -10.97 -26.53
N GLN A 128 -5.57 -9.72 -26.11
CA GLN A 128 -5.68 -8.54 -26.96
C GLN A 128 -4.82 -7.41 -26.38
N VAL A 129 -4.15 -6.65 -27.24
CA VAL A 129 -3.44 -5.42 -26.86
C VAL A 129 -4.07 -4.26 -27.63
N PHE A 130 -4.41 -3.19 -26.92
CA PHE A 130 -5.12 -2.03 -27.47
C PHE A 130 -4.14 -0.92 -27.85
N GLU A 131 -3.26 -0.59 -26.90
CA GLU A 131 -2.29 0.50 -27.02
C GLU A 131 -1.08 0.21 -26.14
N VAL A 132 0.09 0.64 -26.59
CA VAL A 132 1.34 0.55 -25.83
C VAL A 132 2.03 1.91 -25.81
N TRP A 133 2.46 2.32 -24.63
CA TRP A 133 3.43 3.40 -24.47
C TRP A 133 4.78 2.75 -24.18
N HIS A 134 5.67 2.79 -25.18
CA HIS A 134 6.96 2.12 -25.15
C HIS A 134 8.10 3.12 -24.93
N TRP A 135 9.04 2.77 -24.05
CA TRP A 135 10.33 3.43 -23.93
C TRP A 135 11.43 2.47 -24.41
N ALA A 136 12.17 2.88 -25.43
CA ALA A 136 13.37 2.19 -25.90
C ALA A 136 14.44 2.14 -24.79
N GLU A 137 15.38 1.19 -24.88
CA GLU A 137 16.31 0.84 -23.78
C GLU A 137 17.12 2.04 -23.25
N GLU A 138 17.54 2.94 -24.14
CA GLU A 138 18.29 4.16 -23.80
C GLU A 138 17.47 5.21 -23.04
N LYS A 139 16.14 5.09 -23.06
CA LYS A 139 15.21 5.96 -22.34
C LYS A 139 14.86 5.43 -20.96
N TRP A 140 15.77 4.69 -20.33
CA TRP A 140 15.60 4.20 -18.97
C TRP A 140 16.73 4.63 -18.05
N SER A 141 16.38 4.86 -16.79
CA SER A 141 17.32 5.14 -15.73
C SER A 141 17.14 4.14 -14.60
N GLN A 142 18.25 3.55 -14.15
CA GLN A 142 18.32 2.64 -13.02
C GLN A 142 19.65 2.85 -12.31
N TYR A 143 19.67 2.68 -10.99
CA TYR A 143 20.91 2.70 -10.21
C TYR A 143 21.68 1.39 -10.43
N ASP A 144 22.96 1.53 -10.78
CA ASP A 144 23.89 0.41 -10.89
C ASP A 144 24.57 0.18 -9.53
N THR A 145 24.33 -0.98 -8.94
CA THR A 145 24.87 -1.35 -7.62
C THR A 145 26.37 -1.70 -7.66
N GLN A 146 26.91 -2.08 -8.82
CA GLN A 146 28.33 -2.40 -8.97
C GLN A 146 29.17 -1.13 -9.05
N THR A 147 28.79 -0.21 -9.94
CA THR A 147 29.49 1.08 -10.10
C THR A 147 29.06 2.12 -9.07
N LYS A 148 27.92 1.91 -8.39
CA LYS A 148 27.29 2.82 -7.42
C LYS A 148 26.92 4.17 -8.04
N THR A 149 26.48 4.17 -9.31
CA THR A 149 26.12 5.37 -10.07
C THR A 149 24.76 5.23 -10.77
N GLY A 150 24.25 6.34 -11.30
CA GLY A 150 22.98 6.37 -12.05
C GLY A 150 21.72 6.36 -11.16
N GLY A 151 20.59 6.04 -11.79
CA GLY A 151 19.26 6.07 -11.19
C GLY A 151 18.65 7.48 -11.09
N LEU A 152 17.35 7.56 -11.40
CA LEU A 152 16.64 8.83 -11.54
C LEU A 152 16.51 9.59 -10.21
N PHE A 153 16.32 8.87 -9.11
CA PHE A 153 16.07 9.47 -7.79
C PHE A 153 17.19 9.21 -6.77
N THR A 154 18.27 8.53 -7.17
CA THR A 154 19.32 8.07 -6.25
C THR A 154 19.88 9.18 -5.38
N GLY A 155 20.26 10.32 -5.98
CA GLY A 155 20.82 11.45 -5.22
C GLY A 155 19.86 12.01 -4.15
N TYR A 156 18.55 12.03 -4.42
CA TYR A 156 17.55 12.45 -3.45
C TYR A 156 17.44 11.43 -2.31
N ILE A 157 17.33 10.14 -2.65
CA ILE A 157 17.17 9.05 -1.68
C ILE A 157 18.41 8.95 -0.80
N ASP A 158 19.61 9.01 -1.37
CA ASP A 158 20.87 8.94 -0.64
C ASP A 158 21.06 10.13 0.30
N HIS A 159 20.69 11.34 -0.12
CA HIS A 159 20.76 12.52 0.74
C HIS A 159 19.92 12.36 2.03
N TYR A 160 18.67 11.93 1.90
CA TYR A 160 17.79 11.76 3.05
C TYR A 160 18.06 10.47 3.84
N LEU A 161 18.54 9.40 3.19
CA LEU A 161 18.98 8.20 3.89
C LEU A 161 20.20 8.49 4.74
N LYS A 162 21.20 9.18 4.18
CA LYS A 162 22.37 9.68 4.91
C LYS A 162 21.96 10.51 6.12
N THR A 163 21.12 11.53 5.90
CA THR A 163 20.67 12.41 7.00
C THR A 163 19.92 11.63 8.08
N LYS A 164 19.08 10.67 7.69
CA LYS A 164 18.36 9.77 8.60
C LYS A 164 19.31 8.88 9.41
N MET A 165 20.32 8.29 8.77
CA MET A 165 21.33 7.45 9.43
C MET A 165 22.18 8.27 10.40
N GLU A 166 22.73 9.41 9.94
CA GLU A 166 23.51 10.33 10.78
C GLU A 166 22.69 10.78 12.00
N SER A 167 21.41 11.11 11.82
CA SER A 167 20.52 11.52 12.91
C SER A 167 20.01 10.38 13.79
N SER A 168 20.27 9.11 13.43
CA SER A 168 19.87 7.96 14.26
C SER A 168 20.92 7.63 15.31
N GLY A 169 22.13 8.22 15.20
CA GLY A 169 23.28 7.82 16.01
C GLY A 169 23.82 6.46 15.62
N TYR A 170 24.89 6.05 16.29
CA TYR A 170 25.47 4.72 16.11
C TYR A 170 24.56 3.64 16.72
N PRO A 171 24.51 2.43 16.13
CA PRO A 171 23.89 1.27 16.77
C PRO A 171 24.48 1.01 18.16
N SER A 172 23.71 0.40 19.07
CA SER A 172 24.12 0.18 20.46
C SER A 172 25.29 -0.81 20.61
N GLU A 173 25.48 -1.64 19.59
CA GLU A 173 26.60 -2.55 19.40
C GLU A 173 27.91 -1.84 19.01
N CYS A 174 27.85 -0.62 18.46
CA CYS A 174 29.03 0.14 18.04
C CYS A 174 29.61 0.99 19.19
N ARG A 175 30.37 0.37 20.08
CA ARG A 175 30.90 1.00 21.30
C ARG A 175 32.31 1.55 21.13
N THR A 176 33.12 0.90 20.30
CA THR A 176 34.51 1.25 20.01
C THR A 176 34.63 2.07 18.72
N ASP A 177 35.73 2.80 18.56
CA ASP A 177 35.98 3.55 17.33
C ASP A 177 36.18 2.63 16.11
N GLN A 178 36.68 1.41 16.32
CA GLN A 178 36.79 0.40 15.29
C GLN A 178 35.42 -0.07 14.79
N GLU A 179 34.48 -0.35 15.70
CA GLU A 179 33.11 -0.75 15.32
C GLU A 179 32.37 0.41 14.61
N LYS A 180 32.56 1.64 15.07
CA LYS A 180 32.01 2.83 14.38
C LYS A 180 32.57 3.00 12.98
N ALA A 181 33.87 2.79 12.79
CA ALA A 181 34.51 2.84 11.48
C ALA A 181 33.99 1.71 10.58
N GLN A 182 33.83 0.50 11.12
CA GLN A 182 33.25 -0.64 10.39
C GLN A 182 31.81 -0.37 9.96
N PHE A 183 30.97 0.18 10.85
CA PHE A 183 29.60 0.56 10.52
C PHE A 183 29.54 1.53 9.33
N ILE A 184 30.41 2.54 9.30
CA ILE A 184 30.47 3.50 8.19
C ILE A 184 30.94 2.80 6.90
N ALA A 185 31.94 1.93 6.99
CA ALA A 185 32.42 1.15 5.85
C ALA A 185 31.31 0.24 5.29
N ASP A 186 30.56 -0.44 6.15
CA ASP A 186 29.46 -1.33 5.77
C ASP A 186 28.33 -0.56 5.07
N VAL A 187 27.98 0.62 5.57
CA VAL A 187 27.00 1.51 4.92
C VAL A 187 27.49 1.94 3.54
N TYR A 188 28.76 2.29 3.39
CA TYR A 188 29.30 2.64 2.07
C TYR A 188 29.35 1.43 1.12
N GLN A 189 29.69 0.24 1.63
CA GLN A 189 29.72 -0.98 0.82
C GLN A 189 28.33 -1.35 0.33
N LYS A 190 27.33 -1.34 1.21
CA LYS A 190 25.95 -1.71 0.89
C LYS A 190 25.20 -0.65 0.10
N GLU A 191 25.27 0.60 0.54
CA GLU A 191 24.41 1.68 0.03
C GLU A 191 25.14 2.67 -0.89
N GLY A 192 26.48 2.65 -0.94
CA GLY A 192 27.27 3.67 -1.64
C GLY A 192 27.28 5.03 -0.97
N ILE A 193 26.80 5.12 0.28
CA ILE A 193 26.66 6.37 1.03
C ILE A 193 27.82 6.52 2.01
N SER A 194 28.56 7.63 1.89
CA SER A 194 29.57 8.01 2.89
C SER A 194 28.92 8.82 4.00
N LEU A 195 28.86 8.25 5.21
CA LEU A 195 28.45 8.97 6.42
C LEU A 195 29.58 9.86 6.94
N ASN A 196 29.24 10.98 7.57
CA ASN A 196 30.20 11.79 8.31
C ASN A 196 30.19 11.37 9.80
N PRO A 197 31.29 10.77 10.32
CA PRO A 197 31.35 10.31 11.71
C PRO A 197 30.95 11.39 12.74
N ALA A 198 31.33 12.64 12.51
CA ALA A 198 31.02 13.76 13.41
C ALA A 198 29.54 14.16 13.43
N LYS A 199 28.75 13.69 12.45
CA LYS A 199 27.31 13.94 12.36
C LYS A 199 26.47 12.75 12.81
N VAL A 200 27.07 11.59 13.10
CA VAL A 200 26.37 10.40 13.59
C VAL A 200 26.01 10.60 15.06
N ILE A 201 25.01 11.46 15.31
CA ILE A 201 24.55 11.90 16.62
C ILE A 201 23.04 11.78 16.64
N TYR A 202 22.52 11.14 17.69
CA TYR A 202 21.09 10.94 17.84
C TYR A 202 20.32 12.27 17.87
N ASN A 203 19.42 12.45 16.91
CA ASN A 203 18.55 13.61 16.77
C ASN A 203 17.17 13.17 16.25
N ASN A 204 16.22 13.01 17.17
CA ASN A 204 14.88 12.53 16.83
C ASN A 204 14.11 13.45 15.87
N GLY A 205 14.28 14.77 16.00
CA GLY A 205 13.61 15.75 15.13
C GLY A 205 14.10 15.66 13.69
N MET A 206 15.43 15.68 13.50
CA MET A 206 16.03 15.56 12.18
C MET A 206 15.76 14.19 11.54
N ARG A 207 15.79 13.11 12.34
CA ARG A 207 15.42 11.76 11.89
C ARG A 207 13.98 11.73 11.38
N SER A 208 13.05 12.36 12.10
CA SER A 208 11.63 12.43 11.72
C SER A 208 11.41 13.24 10.43
N CYS A 209 12.02 14.43 10.34
CA CYS A 209 11.97 15.27 9.13
C CYS A 209 12.57 14.56 7.91
N SER A 210 13.72 13.90 8.08
CA SER A 210 14.38 13.16 7.00
C SER A 210 13.54 11.98 6.56
N LYS A 211 12.98 11.19 7.49
CA LYS A 211 12.06 10.08 7.18
C LYS A 211 10.82 10.55 6.42
N LEU A 212 10.27 11.72 6.76
CA LEU A 212 9.13 12.29 6.02
C LEU A 212 9.54 12.61 4.58
N LYS A 213 10.60 13.40 4.38
CA LYS A 213 11.09 13.79 3.05
C LYS A 213 11.44 12.58 2.18
N PHE A 214 12.07 11.59 2.79
CA PHE A 214 12.38 10.29 2.19
C PHE A 214 11.15 9.59 1.58
N ASN A 215 9.99 9.69 2.23
CA ASN A 215 8.76 9.00 1.81
C ASN A 215 7.82 9.82 0.91
N ILE A 216 7.87 11.15 0.94
CA ILE A 216 6.90 11.99 0.19
C ILE A 216 7.14 12.04 -1.32
N LEU A 217 8.37 11.80 -1.77
CA LEU A 217 8.78 12.06 -3.17
C LEU A 217 7.85 11.37 -4.18
N TRP A 218 7.68 10.05 -4.06
CA TRP A 218 6.90 9.29 -5.03
C TRP A 218 5.42 9.69 -5.04
N GLY A 219 4.87 10.02 -3.87
CA GLY A 219 3.47 10.39 -3.72
C GLY A 219 3.13 11.70 -4.43
N LYS A 220 4.13 12.58 -4.63
CA LYS A 220 3.97 13.81 -5.40
C LYS A 220 3.76 13.55 -6.88
N PHE A 221 4.40 12.54 -7.46
CA PHE A 221 4.20 12.20 -8.87
C PHE A 221 2.79 11.69 -9.17
N GLY A 222 2.13 11.04 -8.19
CA GLY A 222 0.75 10.57 -8.29
C GLY A 222 -0.30 11.53 -7.69
N GLN A 223 0.08 12.76 -7.36
CA GLN A 223 -0.83 13.74 -6.79
C GLN A 223 -1.85 14.17 -7.85
N ARG A 224 -3.14 14.30 -7.47
CA ARG A 224 -4.16 14.86 -8.37
C ARG A 224 -3.88 16.34 -8.59
N ASP A 225 -4.12 16.83 -9.79
CA ASP A 225 -3.87 18.24 -10.12
C ASP A 225 -4.98 19.19 -9.64
N ASN A 226 -6.16 18.65 -9.31
CA ASN A 226 -7.32 19.44 -8.90
C ASN A 226 -7.83 19.04 -7.51
N PHE A 227 -7.98 20.03 -6.64
CA PHE A 227 -8.54 19.90 -5.30
C PHE A 227 -9.46 21.08 -5.02
N SER A 228 -10.45 20.87 -4.14
CA SER A 228 -11.21 21.98 -3.58
C SER A 228 -10.25 22.98 -2.91
N GLN A 229 -10.42 24.26 -3.23
CA GLN A 229 -9.70 25.36 -2.63
C GLN A 229 -10.67 26.15 -1.74
N THR A 230 -10.19 26.56 -0.56
CA THR A 230 -10.92 27.48 0.31
C THR A 230 -10.31 28.87 0.19
N GLU A 231 -11.13 29.88 -0.11
CA GLU A 231 -10.74 31.29 -0.06
C GLU A 231 -11.58 32.03 0.99
N TYR A 232 -10.94 32.90 1.76
CA TYR A 232 -11.59 33.81 2.71
C TYR A 232 -11.64 35.19 2.08
N ILE A 233 -12.85 35.75 1.96
CA ILE A 233 -13.12 36.94 1.17
C ILE A 233 -13.79 37.96 2.07
N THR A 234 -13.22 39.15 2.14
CA THR A 234 -13.78 40.31 2.83
C THR A 234 -14.40 41.32 1.86
N GLU A 235 -13.97 41.30 0.60
CA GLU A 235 -14.42 42.25 -0.43
C GLU A 235 -15.57 41.67 -1.27
N PRO A 236 -16.74 42.34 -1.33
CA PRO A 236 -17.87 41.87 -2.14
C PRO A 236 -17.56 41.68 -3.62
N GLU A 237 -16.73 42.55 -4.20
CA GLU A 237 -16.31 42.46 -5.62
C GLU A 237 -15.68 41.10 -5.92
N ARG A 238 -14.69 40.70 -5.11
CA ARG A 238 -14.04 39.39 -5.25
C ARG A 238 -15.01 38.22 -5.11
N TYR A 239 -16.03 38.36 -4.26
CA TYR A 239 -17.05 37.33 -4.12
C TYR A 239 -17.90 37.20 -5.41
N PHE A 240 -18.35 38.31 -6.00
CA PHE A 240 -19.10 38.30 -7.26
C PHE A 240 -18.25 37.84 -8.46
N ASP A 241 -16.97 38.19 -8.50
CA ASP A 241 -16.03 37.66 -9.50
C ASP A 241 -16.01 36.12 -9.47
N LEU A 242 -15.94 35.52 -8.27
CA LEU A 242 -15.94 34.06 -8.14
C LEU A 242 -17.28 33.42 -8.51
N LEU A 243 -18.41 34.10 -8.26
CA LEU A 243 -19.73 33.59 -8.65
C LEU A 243 -19.94 33.61 -10.18
N THR A 244 -19.24 34.52 -10.88
CA THR A 244 -19.36 34.70 -12.33
C THR A 244 -18.23 34.02 -13.12
N ASP A 245 -17.20 33.52 -12.44
CA ASP A 245 -16.10 32.76 -13.06
C ASP A 245 -16.59 31.40 -13.57
N VAL A 246 -16.78 31.31 -14.88
CA VAL A 246 -17.21 30.09 -15.58
C VAL A 246 -16.18 28.96 -15.54
N THR A 247 -14.94 29.23 -15.11
CA THR A 247 -13.88 28.21 -15.06
C THR A 247 -13.90 27.38 -13.78
N GLN A 248 -14.77 27.74 -12.82
CA GLN A 248 -14.81 27.14 -11.49
C GLN A 248 -16.25 26.89 -11.05
N SER A 249 -16.42 25.92 -10.16
CA SER A 249 -17.68 25.65 -9.49
C SER A 249 -17.57 25.98 -8.00
N ILE A 250 -18.53 26.74 -7.49
CA ILE A 250 -18.66 27.00 -6.06
C ILE A 250 -19.32 25.78 -5.41
N LYS A 251 -18.64 25.19 -4.43
CA LYS A 251 -19.09 24.01 -3.70
C LYS A 251 -19.81 24.37 -2.41
N ASP A 252 -19.33 25.39 -1.72
CA ASP A 252 -19.91 25.85 -0.45
C ASP A 252 -19.57 27.33 -0.21
N VAL A 253 -20.47 28.03 0.48
CA VAL A 253 -20.25 29.41 0.93
C VAL A 253 -20.72 29.51 2.37
N GLN A 254 -19.84 29.97 3.26
CA GLN A 254 -20.13 30.14 4.67
C GLN A 254 -19.80 31.55 5.12
N LEU A 255 -20.75 32.20 5.80
CA LEU A 255 -20.49 33.45 6.52
C LEU A 255 -19.62 33.13 7.75
N VAL A 256 -18.43 33.70 7.81
CA VAL A 256 -17.51 33.54 8.94
C VAL A 256 -17.85 34.55 10.03
N ASN A 257 -18.09 35.81 9.61
CA ASN A 257 -18.58 36.91 10.43
C ASN A 257 -19.21 37.98 9.51
N ASP A 258 -19.60 39.12 10.08
CA ASP A 258 -20.29 40.21 9.37
C ASP A 258 -19.50 40.77 8.16
N ASN A 259 -18.18 40.59 8.13
CA ASN A 259 -17.29 41.17 7.12
C ASN A 259 -16.52 40.12 6.32
N MET A 260 -16.81 38.82 6.47
CA MET A 260 -16.04 37.77 5.82
C MET A 260 -16.89 36.58 5.44
N VAL A 261 -16.80 36.19 4.16
CA VAL A 261 -17.30 34.92 3.65
C VAL A 261 -16.13 33.99 3.38
N MET A 262 -16.38 32.70 3.53
CA MET A 262 -15.48 31.65 3.15
C MET A 262 -16.11 30.85 2.03
N VAL A 263 -15.41 30.75 0.91
CA VAL A 263 -15.90 30.10 -0.30
C VAL A 263 -15.04 28.87 -0.56
N GLU A 264 -15.68 27.71 -0.69
CA GLU A 264 -15.05 26.52 -1.22
C GLU A 264 -15.36 26.42 -2.72
N ARG A 265 -14.31 26.30 -3.54
CA ARG A 265 -14.43 26.21 -4.99
C ARG A 265 -13.59 25.08 -5.56
N LEU A 266 -14.00 24.58 -6.71
CA LEU A 266 -13.29 23.56 -7.47
C LEU A 266 -13.23 23.97 -8.93
N LYS A 267 -12.03 23.96 -9.52
CA LYS A 267 -11.85 24.25 -10.94
C LYS A 267 -12.54 23.18 -11.79
N LEU A 268 -13.22 23.57 -12.87
CA LEU A 268 -13.80 22.60 -13.81
C LEU A 268 -12.68 21.86 -14.54
N GLU A 269 -12.89 20.58 -14.88
CA GLU A 269 -11.83 19.68 -15.37
C GLU A 269 -11.17 20.20 -16.65
N GLU A 270 -11.97 20.76 -17.56
CA GLU A 270 -11.53 21.37 -18.82
C GLU A 270 -10.60 22.58 -18.63
N HIS A 271 -10.58 23.17 -17.43
CA HIS A 271 -9.77 24.33 -17.09
C HIS A 271 -8.62 24.00 -16.13
N VAL A 272 -8.49 22.75 -15.68
CA VAL A 272 -7.37 22.29 -14.85
C VAL A 272 -6.09 22.34 -15.67
N GLN A 273 -5.10 23.07 -15.18
CA GLN A 273 -3.77 23.04 -15.74
C GLN A 273 -2.99 21.90 -15.09
N PRO A 274 -2.46 20.93 -15.85
CA PRO A 274 -1.65 19.85 -15.30
C PRO A 274 -0.44 20.40 -14.54
N SER A 275 -0.10 19.76 -13.42
CA SER A 275 1.06 20.18 -12.66
C SER A 275 2.35 19.80 -13.39
N GLN A 276 3.33 20.71 -13.44
CA GLN A 276 4.65 20.43 -14.02
C GLN A 276 5.48 19.41 -13.20
N ILE A 277 5.04 19.08 -11.98
CA ILE A 277 5.73 18.17 -11.06
C ILE A 277 5.08 16.78 -10.96
N THR A 278 3.88 16.58 -11.52
CA THR A 278 3.18 15.28 -11.48
C THR A 278 3.61 14.42 -12.66
N ASN A 279 3.69 13.10 -12.46
CA ASN A 279 3.98 12.14 -13.51
C ASN A 279 3.40 10.77 -13.11
N VAL A 280 2.23 10.47 -13.64
CA VAL A 280 1.50 9.24 -13.32
C VAL A 280 2.23 7.97 -13.78
N VAL A 281 3.08 8.06 -14.82
CA VAL A 281 3.91 6.94 -15.28
C VAL A 281 4.92 6.57 -14.21
N ILE A 282 5.68 7.55 -13.70
CA ILE A 282 6.61 7.32 -12.58
C ILE A 282 5.89 6.72 -11.38
N ALA A 283 4.73 7.27 -10.98
CA ALA A 283 3.96 6.73 -9.86
C ALA A 283 3.49 5.27 -10.11
N ALA A 284 3.09 4.94 -11.34
CA ALA A 284 2.73 3.58 -11.73
C ALA A 284 3.94 2.64 -11.59
N PHE A 285 5.11 3.02 -12.10
CA PHE A 285 6.35 2.22 -11.99
C PHE A 285 6.81 2.03 -10.54
N VAL A 286 6.72 3.06 -9.69
CA VAL A 286 7.05 2.95 -8.27
C VAL A 286 6.14 1.91 -7.60
N THR A 287 4.82 2.02 -7.79
CA THR A 287 3.88 1.11 -7.10
C THR A 287 3.90 -0.31 -7.68
N ALA A 288 4.14 -0.47 -8.98
CA ALA A 288 4.28 -1.78 -9.63
C ALA A 288 5.49 -2.54 -9.11
N GLN A 289 6.66 -1.89 -9.09
CA GLN A 289 7.88 -2.52 -8.56
C GLN A 289 7.79 -2.78 -7.05
N ALA A 290 7.11 -1.91 -6.28
CA ALA A 290 6.82 -2.15 -4.87
C ALA A 290 5.95 -3.40 -4.66
N ARG A 291 4.90 -3.56 -5.46
CA ARG A 291 4.05 -4.78 -5.43
C ARG A 291 4.84 -6.02 -5.82
N LEU A 292 5.71 -5.95 -6.83
CA LEU A 292 6.58 -7.06 -7.22
C LEU A 292 7.59 -7.43 -6.11
N LYS A 293 8.13 -6.45 -5.38
CA LYS A 293 8.98 -6.71 -4.21
C LYS A 293 8.23 -7.47 -3.12
N LEU A 294 7.00 -7.09 -2.80
CA LEU A 294 6.14 -7.88 -1.91
C LEU A 294 5.83 -9.26 -2.51
N TYR A 295 5.51 -9.32 -3.80
CA TYR A 295 5.18 -10.58 -4.48
C TYR A 295 6.31 -11.60 -4.44
N SER A 296 7.56 -11.15 -4.44
CA SER A 296 8.75 -12.02 -4.34
C SER A 296 8.79 -12.90 -3.08
N VAL A 297 8.08 -12.51 -2.00
CA VAL A 297 7.90 -13.35 -0.82
C VAL A 297 6.55 -14.05 -0.80
N LEU A 298 5.49 -13.44 -1.34
CA LEU A 298 4.16 -14.04 -1.37
C LEU A 298 4.13 -15.33 -2.21
N GLU A 299 4.79 -15.32 -3.37
CA GLU A 299 4.84 -16.44 -4.30
C GLU A 299 5.40 -17.73 -3.66
N PRO A 300 6.62 -17.75 -3.10
CA PRO A 300 7.17 -18.94 -2.45
C PRO A 300 6.53 -19.26 -1.09
N LEU A 301 5.95 -18.28 -0.38
CA LEU A 301 5.21 -18.54 0.87
C LEU A 301 3.84 -19.20 0.60
N ALA A 302 3.19 -18.87 -0.53
CA ALA A 302 1.90 -19.38 -0.94
C ALA A 302 0.86 -19.35 0.21
N GLU A 303 0.30 -20.50 0.58
CA GLU A 303 -0.73 -20.65 1.62
C GLU A 303 -0.23 -20.39 3.04
N ARG A 304 1.09 -20.36 3.28
CA ARG A 304 1.65 -19.98 4.59
C ARG A 304 1.49 -18.50 4.91
N VAL A 305 1.04 -17.67 3.96
CA VAL A 305 0.75 -16.26 4.20
C VAL A 305 -0.55 -16.12 4.99
N CYS A 306 -0.46 -15.56 6.20
CA CYS A 306 -1.60 -15.25 7.05
C CYS A 306 -2.23 -13.90 6.69
N TYR A 307 -1.40 -12.90 6.39
CA TYR A 307 -1.81 -11.54 6.05
C TYR A 307 -0.69 -10.77 5.36
N PHE A 308 -1.03 -9.77 4.54
CA PHE A 308 -0.07 -8.82 4.00
C PHE A 308 -0.73 -7.46 3.76
N ASP A 309 0.06 -6.39 3.90
CA ASP A 309 -0.37 -5.03 3.55
C ASP A 309 0.84 -4.20 3.12
N THR A 310 0.82 -3.77 1.85
CA THR A 310 1.78 -2.84 1.23
C THR A 310 3.24 -3.29 1.25
N ASP A 311 3.89 -3.19 2.40
CA ASP A 311 5.30 -3.46 2.69
C ASP A 311 5.50 -4.55 3.74
N SER A 312 4.43 -5.17 4.21
CA SER A 312 4.49 -6.10 5.34
C SER A 312 3.80 -7.44 5.06
N VAL A 313 4.33 -8.51 5.66
CA VAL A 313 3.80 -9.88 5.56
C VAL A 313 3.83 -10.57 6.92
N ILE A 314 2.72 -11.22 7.27
CA ILE A 314 2.61 -12.13 8.41
C ILE A 314 2.43 -13.53 7.84
N TYR A 315 3.27 -14.48 8.25
CA TYR A 315 3.28 -15.82 7.68
C TYR A 315 3.69 -16.88 8.70
N VAL A 316 3.37 -18.13 8.39
CA VAL A 316 3.81 -19.32 9.11
C VAL A 316 5.22 -19.71 8.65
N HIS A 317 6.19 -19.52 9.52
CA HIS A 317 7.55 -19.98 9.37
C HIS A 317 7.64 -21.49 9.63
N HIS A 318 8.38 -22.18 8.77
CA HIS A 318 8.70 -23.60 8.92
C HIS A 318 10.19 -23.82 8.58
N PRO A 319 11.01 -24.40 9.47
CA PRO A 319 12.45 -24.57 9.26
C PRO A 319 12.82 -25.28 7.96
N ASP A 320 12.07 -26.32 7.58
CA ASP A 320 12.36 -27.15 6.39
C ASP A 320 11.84 -26.57 5.06
N GLN A 321 11.19 -25.40 5.09
CA GLN A 321 10.70 -24.73 3.89
C GLN A 321 11.47 -23.43 3.65
N TRP A 322 11.37 -22.89 2.44
CA TRP A 322 11.93 -21.57 2.15
C TRP A 322 11.30 -20.51 3.04
N ASN A 323 12.09 -19.62 3.65
CA ASN A 323 11.58 -18.49 4.41
C ASN A 323 12.27 -17.20 3.94
N PRO A 324 11.58 -16.04 3.95
CA PRO A 324 12.17 -14.78 3.53
C PRO A 324 13.45 -14.45 4.32
N PRO A 325 14.53 -14.01 3.65
CA PRO A 325 15.74 -13.59 4.32
C PRO A 325 15.47 -12.32 5.15
N ARG A 326 16.06 -12.25 6.34
CA ARG A 326 15.89 -11.11 7.26
C ARG A 326 17.05 -10.14 7.15
N GLY A 327 16.78 -8.85 7.35
CA GLY A 327 17.79 -7.81 7.38
C GLY A 327 17.26 -6.45 7.83
N ASN A 328 18.18 -5.53 8.11
CA ASN A 328 17.88 -4.19 8.67
C ASN A 328 18.23 -3.04 7.71
N SER A 329 18.76 -3.35 6.52
CA SER A 329 19.22 -2.41 5.50
C SER A 329 18.05 -2.01 4.56
N LEU A 330 18.24 -0.98 3.74
CA LEU A 330 17.19 -0.48 2.86
C LEU A 330 16.66 -1.59 1.92
N GLY A 331 15.35 -1.85 1.96
CA GLY A 331 14.70 -2.87 1.12
C GLY A 331 14.83 -4.32 1.60
N GLU A 332 15.49 -4.55 2.74
CA GLU A 332 15.49 -5.87 3.41
C GLU A 332 14.21 -6.08 4.22
N TRP A 333 13.90 -7.34 4.53
CA TRP A 333 12.76 -7.70 5.37
C TRP A 333 13.17 -7.70 6.84
N LYS A 334 12.74 -6.69 7.57
CA LYS A 334 13.00 -6.56 8.99
C LYS A 334 11.94 -7.29 9.80
N ASP A 335 12.35 -7.91 10.89
CA ASP A 335 11.44 -8.44 11.90
C ASP A 335 10.78 -7.30 12.67
N GLU A 336 9.45 -7.26 12.67
CA GLU A 336 8.68 -6.26 13.43
C GLU A 336 8.46 -6.68 14.88
N LEU A 337 8.72 -7.95 15.22
CA LEU A 337 8.63 -8.45 16.58
C LEU A 337 9.93 -8.20 17.35
N GLU A 338 9.80 -8.11 18.67
CA GLU A 338 10.95 -8.06 19.57
C GLU A 338 11.74 -9.39 19.52
N GLU A 339 13.01 -9.33 19.87
CA GLU A 339 13.88 -10.51 19.87
C GLU A 339 13.31 -11.58 20.84
N ASN A 340 13.23 -12.83 20.37
CA ASN A 340 12.64 -13.98 21.09
C ASN A 340 11.14 -13.86 21.40
N VAL A 341 10.42 -12.92 20.77
CA VAL A 341 8.95 -12.82 20.87
C VAL A 341 8.32 -13.31 19.58
N THR A 342 7.36 -14.24 19.70
CA THR A 342 6.66 -14.84 18.55
C THR A 342 5.16 -14.61 18.66
N ILE A 343 4.47 -14.67 17.52
CA ILE A 343 3.00 -14.65 17.50
C ILE A 343 2.51 -16.07 17.78
N THR A 344 1.73 -16.23 18.85
CA THR A 344 1.12 -17.53 19.23
C THR A 344 -0.24 -17.72 18.59
N GLU A 345 -0.96 -16.64 18.31
CA GLU A 345 -2.27 -16.69 17.65
C GLU A 345 -2.47 -15.45 16.79
N PHE A 346 -2.94 -15.64 15.56
CA PHE A 346 -3.26 -14.57 14.62
C PHE A 346 -4.70 -14.67 14.11
N VAL A 347 -5.38 -13.52 14.08
CA VAL A 347 -6.71 -13.38 13.50
C VAL A 347 -6.76 -12.18 12.55
N SER A 348 -7.31 -12.37 11.36
CA SER A 348 -7.66 -11.28 10.45
C SER A 348 -9.17 -11.20 10.32
N GLY A 349 -9.72 -10.00 10.46
CA GLY A 349 -11.11 -9.66 10.12
C GLY A 349 -11.22 -8.98 8.75
N GLY A 350 -10.22 -9.17 7.88
CA GLY A 350 -10.12 -8.59 6.55
C GLY A 350 -9.02 -7.55 6.38
N ALA A 351 -9.09 -6.79 5.29
CA ALA A 351 -8.05 -5.82 4.94
C ALA A 351 -7.96 -4.68 5.98
N LYS A 352 -6.77 -4.44 6.53
CA LYS A 352 -6.47 -3.45 7.57
C LYS A 352 -7.24 -3.67 8.87
N ASN A 353 -7.57 -4.94 9.13
CA ASN A 353 -8.30 -5.40 10.30
C ASN A 353 -7.73 -6.74 10.76
N TYR A 354 -6.89 -6.71 11.80
CA TYR A 354 -6.28 -7.92 12.35
C TYR A 354 -5.87 -7.73 13.81
N ALA A 355 -5.73 -8.84 14.52
CA ALA A 355 -5.21 -8.89 15.87
C ALA A 355 -4.32 -10.13 16.07
N TYR A 356 -3.39 -10.05 17.00
CA TYR A 356 -2.54 -11.18 17.35
C TYR A 356 -2.14 -11.17 18.82
N LYS A 357 -1.81 -12.37 19.32
CA LYS A 357 -1.29 -12.61 20.67
C LYS A 357 0.18 -13.01 20.58
N LEU A 358 0.98 -12.48 21.50
CA LEU A 358 2.41 -12.71 21.58
C LEU A 358 2.75 -13.73 22.68
N SER A 359 3.91 -14.37 22.56
CA SER A 359 4.43 -15.35 23.53
C SER A 359 4.64 -14.77 24.93
N ASN A 360 4.85 -13.45 25.04
CA ASN A 360 4.96 -12.73 26.31
C ASN A 360 3.59 -12.37 26.94
N GLY A 361 2.48 -12.82 26.35
CA GLY A 361 1.12 -12.58 26.82
C GLY A 361 0.48 -11.27 26.34
N GLN A 362 1.23 -10.38 25.68
CA GLN A 362 0.68 -9.15 25.11
C GLN A 362 -0.22 -9.45 23.91
N THR A 363 -1.22 -8.59 23.69
CA THR A 363 -2.07 -8.64 22.50
C THR A 363 -1.99 -7.33 21.73
N VAL A 364 -2.05 -7.43 20.41
CA VAL A 364 -2.08 -6.28 19.50
C VAL A 364 -3.34 -6.36 18.67
N CYS A 365 -4.06 -5.25 18.56
CA CYS A 365 -5.25 -5.11 17.74
C CYS A 365 -5.08 -3.91 16.81
N LYS A 366 -5.26 -4.12 15.50
CA LYS A 366 -5.11 -3.09 14.46
C LYS A 366 -6.37 -3.09 13.60
N VAL A 367 -7.23 -2.09 13.83
CA VAL A 367 -8.50 -1.91 13.11
C VAL A 367 -8.58 -0.50 12.53
N ARG A 368 -8.59 -0.39 11.20
CA ARG A 368 -8.70 0.90 10.52
C ARG A 368 -10.03 1.60 10.84
N GLY A 369 -9.96 2.89 11.15
CA GLY A 369 -11.14 3.74 11.39
C GLY A 369 -11.58 3.83 12.85
N PHE A 370 -10.98 3.02 13.73
CA PHE A 370 -11.21 3.02 15.17
C PHE A 370 -10.00 3.61 15.89
N THR A 371 -10.25 4.48 16.86
CA THR A 371 -9.22 4.95 17.79
C THR A 371 -9.22 3.99 18.96
N LEU A 372 -8.23 3.09 19.02
CA LEU A 372 -8.06 2.14 20.14
C LEU A 372 -7.36 2.83 21.31
N ASN A 373 -8.05 3.82 21.90
CA ASN A 373 -7.69 4.31 23.23
C ASN A 373 -8.04 3.24 24.29
N TYR A 374 -7.66 3.45 25.55
CA TYR A 374 -7.91 2.47 26.62
C TYR A 374 -9.36 1.98 26.73
N ARG A 375 -10.36 2.82 26.39
CA ARG A 375 -11.77 2.43 26.39
C ARG A 375 -12.10 1.59 25.17
N GLY A 376 -11.77 2.09 23.97
CA GLY A 376 -12.01 1.36 22.73
C GLY A 376 -11.30 0.02 22.68
N SER A 377 -10.14 -0.12 23.32
CA SER A 377 -9.42 -1.39 23.44
C SER A 377 -10.03 -2.36 24.45
N LYS A 378 -10.97 -1.94 25.32
CA LYS A 378 -11.74 -2.88 26.15
C LYS A 378 -12.81 -3.58 25.35
N ASP A 379 -13.45 -2.86 24.44
CA ASP A 379 -14.50 -3.40 23.58
C ASP A 379 -13.89 -4.14 22.38
N LEU A 380 -13.00 -3.47 21.65
CA LEU A 380 -12.37 -3.96 20.44
C LEU A 380 -10.92 -4.38 20.69
N ASN A 381 -10.71 -5.68 20.89
CA ASN A 381 -9.45 -6.31 21.25
C ASN A 381 -9.28 -7.64 20.52
N PHE A 382 -8.22 -8.38 20.85
CA PHE A 382 -7.95 -9.68 20.26
C PHE A 382 -9.12 -10.66 20.41
N ASP A 383 -9.69 -10.79 21.61
CA ASP A 383 -10.76 -11.75 21.89
C ASP A 383 -12.06 -11.40 21.18
N SER A 384 -12.43 -10.11 21.13
CA SER A 384 -13.63 -9.69 20.40
C SER A 384 -13.47 -9.83 18.88
N VAL A 385 -12.30 -9.51 18.31
CA VAL A 385 -12.03 -9.78 16.88
C VAL A 385 -12.05 -11.29 16.59
N LYS A 386 -11.43 -12.11 17.44
CA LYS A 386 -11.43 -13.58 17.32
C LYS A 386 -12.85 -14.14 17.39
N GLY A 387 -13.66 -13.70 18.35
CA GLY A 387 -15.06 -14.09 18.49
C GLY A 387 -15.90 -13.69 17.28
N MET A 388 -15.70 -12.50 16.72
CA MET A 388 -16.42 -12.05 15.52
C MET A 388 -15.99 -12.80 14.26
N VAL A 389 -14.71 -13.14 14.10
CA VAL A 389 -14.26 -13.99 12.99
C VAL A 389 -14.79 -15.41 13.13
N GLY A 390 -14.79 -15.98 14.33
CA GLY A 390 -15.38 -17.30 14.57
C GLY A 390 -16.89 -17.37 14.27
N ASN A 391 -17.61 -16.27 14.49
CA ASN A 391 -19.04 -16.14 14.23
C ASN A 391 -19.34 -15.26 13.00
N VAL A 392 -18.46 -15.29 11.99
CA VAL A 392 -18.54 -14.38 10.83
C VAL A 392 -19.87 -14.47 10.09
N GLN A 393 -20.55 -15.62 10.07
CA GLN A 393 -21.86 -15.74 9.41
C GLN A 393 -22.94 -14.83 10.03
N GLN A 394 -22.87 -14.55 11.33
CA GLN A 394 -23.80 -13.63 12.00
C GLN A 394 -23.37 -12.17 11.82
N ASN A 395 -22.06 -11.91 11.84
CA ASN A 395 -21.43 -10.58 11.72
C ASN A 395 -22.15 -9.46 12.49
N ILE A 396 -22.58 -9.77 13.73
CA ILE A 396 -23.30 -8.84 14.58
C ILE A 396 -22.34 -7.67 14.92
N PRO A 397 -22.72 -6.42 14.63
CA PRO A 397 -21.84 -5.30 14.86
C PRO A 397 -21.52 -5.11 16.34
N LEU A 398 -20.24 -4.97 16.66
CA LEU A 398 -19.77 -4.56 17.97
C LEU A 398 -19.77 -3.03 18.04
N VAL A 399 -20.44 -2.47 19.03
CA VAL A 399 -20.46 -1.00 19.24
C VAL A 399 -19.25 -0.60 20.08
N VAL A 400 -18.46 0.33 19.56
CA VAL A 400 -17.36 0.99 20.26
C VAL A 400 -17.75 2.44 20.51
N THR A 401 -17.92 2.80 21.77
CA THR A 401 -18.35 4.15 22.17
C THR A 401 -17.16 5.04 22.51
N ASN A 402 -17.07 6.18 21.82
CA ASN A 402 -16.18 7.27 22.17
C ASN A 402 -16.98 8.48 22.67
N PRO A 403 -17.13 8.66 23.99
CA PRO A 403 -17.99 9.71 24.55
C PRO A 403 -17.43 11.13 24.34
N PHE A 404 -16.13 11.26 24.03
CA PHE A 404 -15.44 12.53 23.94
C PHE A 404 -14.79 12.75 22.57
N LYS A 405 -15.53 12.46 21.50
CA LYS A 405 -15.04 12.70 20.14
C LYS A 405 -15.05 14.20 19.85
N ILE A 406 -13.86 14.78 19.68
CA ILE A 406 -13.72 16.14 19.14
C ILE A 406 -14.10 16.07 17.66
N THR A 407 -15.10 16.85 17.28
CA THR A 407 -15.56 17.00 15.90
C THR A 407 -15.64 18.46 15.51
N ARG A 408 -15.53 18.70 14.22
CA ARG A 408 -15.77 20.00 13.62
C ARG A 408 -17.12 19.96 12.92
N THR A 409 -18.01 20.87 13.28
CA THR A 409 -19.33 21.00 12.66
C THR A 409 -19.21 21.61 11.25
N ARG A 410 -20.31 21.64 10.48
CA ARG A 410 -20.31 22.22 9.12
C ARG A 410 -19.92 23.70 9.13
N ASP A 411 -20.39 24.45 10.12
CA ASP A 411 -20.02 25.85 10.42
C ASP A 411 -18.66 25.97 11.11
N ARG A 412 -17.82 24.94 11.01
CA ARG A 412 -16.41 24.93 11.40
C ARG A 412 -16.12 25.14 12.89
N ARG A 413 -17.14 25.10 13.76
CA ARG A 413 -16.99 25.12 15.23
C ARG A 413 -16.47 23.79 15.74
N LEU A 414 -15.62 23.84 16.76
CA LEU A 414 -15.15 22.64 17.46
C LEU A 414 -16.11 22.33 18.60
N CYS A 415 -16.59 21.09 18.62
CA CYS A 415 -17.41 20.58 19.72
C CYS A 415 -16.98 19.16 20.10
N THR A 416 -17.27 18.79 21.34
CA THR A 416 -17.12 17.44 21.83
C THR A 416 -18.48 16.77 21.82
N ARG A 417 -18.59 15.59 21.18
CA ARG A 417 -19.81 14.79 21.15
C ARG A 417 -19.52 13.32 21.41
N SER A 418 -20.52 12.59 21.88
CA SER A 418 -20.46 11.13 21.91
C SER A 418 -20.54 10.59 20.47
N GLU A 419 -19.74 9.58 20.17
CA GLU A 419 -19.70 8.89 18.88
C GLU A 419 -19.72 7.38 19.14
N ASP A 420 -20.75 6.71 18.63
CA ASP A 420 -20.81 5.24 18.59
C ASP A 420 -20.39 4.77 17.20
N LYS A 421 -19.41 3.88 17.15
CA LYS A 421 -18.97 3.24 15.91
C LYS A 421 -19.29 1.76 15.94
N GLN A 422 -19.93 1.29 14.88
CA GLN A 422 -20.18 -0.13 14.68
C GLN A 422 -19.01 -0.77 13.96
N TYR A 423 -18.34 -1.70 14.64
CA TYR A 423 -17.31 -2.54 14.08
C TYR A 423 -17.93 -3.84 13.55
N LYS A 424 -17.50 -4.24 12.36
CA LYS A 424 -17.82 -5.53 11.73
C LYS A 424 -16.58 -6.09 11.03
N VAL A 425 -16.56 -7.40 10.81
CA VAL A 425 -15.53 -8.04 9.98
C VAL A 425 -15.89 -7.87 8.50
N ILE A 426 -14.90 -7.54 7.66
CA ILE A 426 -15.16 -7.12 6.27
C ILE A 426 -14.22 -7.84 5.31
N TYR A 427 -14.77 -8.74 4.51
CA TYR A 427 -14.06 -9.56 3.53
C TYR A 427 -14.35 -9.18 2.07
N THR A 428 -14.71 -7.94 1.78
CA THR A 428 -15.05 -7.47 0.40
C THR A 428 -13.93 -7.56 -0.66
N LYS A 429 -12.76 -8.12 -0.34
CA LYS A 429 -11.62 -8.27 -1.27
C LYS A 429 -11.33 -9.73 -1.68
N ARG A 430 -11.88 -10.71 -0.95
CA ARG A 430 -11.64 -12.15 -1.14
C ARG A 430 -12.86 -12.92 -0.62
N PHE A 431 -13.18 -14.05 -1.20
CA PHE A 431 -14.17 -14.97 -0.65
C PHE A 431 -13.70 -15.58 0.67
N ILE A 432 -14.63 -15.89 1.57
CA ILE A 432 -14.37 -16.73 2.76
C ILE A 432 -14.72 -18.18 2.43
N HIS A 433 -13.82 -19.09 2.75
CA HIS A 433 -14.07 -20.53 2.67
C HIS A 433 -14.41 -21.08 4.05
N PHE A 434 -15.50 -21.86 4.13
CA PHE A 434 -15.95 -22.56 5.33
C PHE A 434 -15.67 -24.06 5.20
N ASN A 435 -15.40 -24.73 6.32
CA ASN A 435 -15.34 -26.19 6.35
C ASN A 435 -16.75 -26.80 6.51
N ASP A 436 -16.85 -28.12 6.54
CA ASP A 436 -18.11 -28.87 6.73
C ASP A 436 -18.82 -28.58 8.07
N LYS A 437 -18.14 -27.91 9.01
CA LYS A 437 -18.68 -27.47 10.31
C LYS A 437 -19.10 -26.00 10.30
N ASN A 438 -19.13 -25.35 9.13
CA ASN A 438 -19.39 -23.91 8.97
C ASN A 438 -18.37 -23.00 9.68
N GLU A 439 -17.14 -23.47 9.89
CA GLU A 439 -16.06 -22.66 10.47
C GLU A 439 -15.21 -22.03 9.36
N PRO A 440 -14.87 -20.73 9.45
CA PRO A 440 -14.04 -20.07 8.45
C PRO A 440 -12.60 -20.57 8.52
N THR A 441 -12.13 -21.15 7.41
CA THR A 441 -10.81 -21.78 7.33
C THR A 441 -9.81 -20.98 6.51
N ASN A 442 -10.23 -20.38 5.39
CA ASN A 442 -9.34 -19.63 4.51
C ASN A 442 -10.06 -18.51 3.74
N THR A 443 -9.31 -17.71 2.97
CA THR A 443 -9.87 -16.78 1.99
C THR A 443 -9.25 -16.96 0.60
N TYR A 444 -10.07 -16.88 -0.45
CA TYR A 444 -9.63 -17.05 -1.84
C TYR A 444 -9.92 -15.81 -2.67
N PRO A 445 -9.09 -15.46 -3.67
CA PRO A 445 -9.41 -14.36 -4.57
C PRO A 445 -10.70 -14.68 -5.36
N TYR A 446 -11.42 -13.64 -5.77
CA TYR A 446 -12.57 -13.80 -6.67
C TYR A 446 -12.12 -14.48 -7.97
N GLY A 447 -12.66 -15.65 -8.29
CA GLY A 447 -12.29 -16.41 -9.49
C GLY A 447 -11.25 -17.52 -9.29
N PHE A 448 -10.86 -17.83 -8.04
CA PHE A 448 -10.03 -18.99 -7.69
C PHE A 448 -10.67 -20.29 -8.19
#